data_AF-A0A964KV75-F1
#
_entry.id   AF-A0A964KV75-F1
#
_cell.length_a   1.000
_cell.length_b   1.000
_cell.length_c   1.000
_cell.angle_alpha   90.00
_cell.angle_beta   90.00
_cell.angle_gamma   90.00
#
_symmetry.space_group_name_H-M   'P 1'
#
loop_
_entity.id
_entity.type
_entity.pdbx_description
1 polymer ?
#
loop_
_entity_poly.entity_id
_entity_poly.type
_entity_poly.pdbx_seq_one_letter_code
_entity_poly.pdbx_strand_id
1 'polypeptide(L)'
;MSNADHANDRAEARRRNRLAARERAEAEALGITPEAPAATTASTATPEATGGLGFRVALRSSAGRAPIRADLAYLPTLIRTRAFVLPLALVVVTTVIALLPGVLTSNIAQLAVQSILLPPAFVVAFLGGMLTRRGAWLIGGLFGIITYAASAIVGTSGAMAAFTEGNPVKGLLDGITANIGNPGAMLGDIYGVAAAGILAGAFAGWYGRFLRAMSPNQPTERDRRRMEAERRKGKR
;
A
#
# COMPACT_ATOMS: atom_id res chain seq x y z
N MET A 1 -33.02 35.31 -15.88
CA MET A 1 -32.46 35.47 -17.24
C MET A 1 -31.01 34.95 -17.30
N SER A 2 -30.68 33.77 -16.75
CA SER A 2 -29.29 33.26 -16.62
C SER A 2 -28.95 32.02 -17.46
N ASN A 3 -29.95 31.35 -18.05
CA ASN A 3 -29.73 30.12 -18.82
C ASN A 3 -29.21 30.36 -20.25
N ALA A 4 -29.48 31.54 -20.82
CA ALA A 4 -29.01 31.92 -22.16
C ALA A 4 -27.49 32.18 -22.16
N ASP A 5 -26.97 32.80 -21.09
CA ASP A 5 -25.55 33.13 -20.95
C ASP A 5 -24.69 31.86 -20.86
N HIS A 6 -25.11 30.88 -20.05
CA HIS A 6 -24.42 29.59 -19.95
C HIS A 6 -24.48 28.75 -21.24
N ALA A 7 -25.50 28.94 -22.08
CA ALA A 7 -25.59 28.29 -23.38
C ALA A 7 -24.63 28.94 -24.40
N ASN A 8 -24.51 30.27 -24.36
CA ASN A 8 -23.54 31.02 -25.16
C ASN A 8 -22.10 30.72 -24.75
N ASP A 9 -21.80 30.67 -23.45
CA ASP A 9 -20.46 30.29 -22.95
C ASP A 9 -20.04 28.89 -23.43
N ARG A 10 -20.99 27.93 -23.41
CA ARG A 10 -20.75 26.56 -23.87
C ARG A 10 -20.58 26.49 -25.39
N ALA A 11 -21.31 27.33 -26.14
CA ALA A 11 -21.18 27.42 -27.60
C ALA A 11 -19.85 28.07 -28.01
N GLU A 12 -19.42 29.13 -27.31
CA GLU A 12 -18.12 29.76 -27.51
C GLU A 12 -16.96 28.82 -27.16
N ALA A 13 -17.06 28.07 -26.06
CA ALA A 13 -16.07 27.08 -25.68
C ALA A 13 -15.89 25.99 -26.75
N ARG A 14 -17.00 25.53 -27.37
CA ARG A 14 -16.95 24.57 -28.49
C ARG A 14 -16.35 25.18 -29.75
N ARG A 15 -16.64 26.46 -30.03
CA ARG A 15 -16.06 27.17 -31.18
C ARG A 15 -14.54 27.34 -31.02
N ARG A 16 -14.07 27.76 -29.83
CA ARG A 16 -12.64 27.88 -29.52
C ARG A 16 -11.92 26.55 -29.62
N ASN A 17 -12.53 25.46 -29.16
CA ASN A 17 -11.93 24.13 -29.23
C ASN A 17 -11.84 23.61 -30.69
N ARG A 18 -12.82 23.94 -31.55
CA ARG A 18 -12.77 23.62 -32.99
C ARG A 18 -11.69 24.41 -33.72
N LEU A 19 -11.46 25.68 -33.35
CA LEU A 19 -10.40 26.51 -33.91
C LEU A 19 -9.02 25.98 -33.49
N ALA A 20 -8.83 25.71 -32.18
CA ALA A 20 -7.58 25.13 -31.68
C ALA A 20 -7.28 23.73 -32.28
N ALA A 21 -8.31 22.94 -32.58
CA ALA A 21 -8.13 21.65 -33.25
C ALA A 21 -7.76 21.81 -34.75
N ARG A 22 -8.30 22.82 -35.43
CA ARG A 22 -7.89 23.15 -36.81
C ARG A 22 -6.46 23.68 -36.86
N GLU A 23 -6.08 24.58 -35.95
CA GLU A 23 -4.71 25.10 -35.86
C GLU A 23 -3.69 23.98 -35.59
N ARG A 24 -4.04 22.99 -34.76
CA ARG A 24 -3.20 21.80 -34.53
C ARG A 24 -3.08 20.92 -35.77
N ALA A 25 -4.17 20.71 -36.50
CA ALA A 25 -4.16 19.92 -37.73
C ALA A 25 -3.42 20.64 -38.88
N GLU A 26 -3.50 21.97 -38.95
CA GLU A 26 -2.77 22.79 -39.92
C GLU A 26 -1.26 22.84 -39.59
N ALA A 27 -0.88 22.92 -38.31
CA ALA A 27 0.50 22.81 -37.87
C ALA A 27 1.11 21.42 -38.16
N GLU A 28 0.34 20.35 -37.96
CA GLU A 28 0.73 18.97 -38.29
C GLU A 28 0.86 18.75 -39.81
N ALA A 29 -0.02 19.36 -40.62
CA ALA A 29 0.03 19.29 -42.09
C ALA A 29 1.20 20.07 -42.70
N LEU A 30 1.69 21.12 -42.03
CA LEU A 30 2.86 21.91 -42.44
C LEU A 30 4.20 21.28 -42.02
N GLY A 31 4.18 20.09 -41.38
CA GLY A 31 5.39 19.41 -40.92
C GLY A 31 6.14 20.19 -39.82
N ILE A 32 5.52 21.21 -39.24
CA ILE A 32 6.06 21.94 -38.10
C ILE A 32 5.71 21.10 -36.89
N THR A 33 6.63 20.24 -36.45
CA THR A 33 6.52 19.56 -35.16
C THR A 33 6.42 20.65 -34.08
N PRO A 34 5.24 20.87 -33.46
CA PRO A 34 5.18 21.81 -32.36
C PRO A 34 6.00 21.17 -31.25
N GLU A 35 7.05 21.85 -30.80
CA GLU A 35 7.74 21.50 -29.57
C GLU A 35 6.67 21.41 -28.48
N ALA A 36 6.39 20.19 -28.05
CA ALA A 36 5.31 19.91 -27.13
C ALA A 36 5.54 20.79 -25.89
N PRO A 37 4.59 21.66 -25.49
CA PRO A 37 4.73 22.39 -24.25
C PRO A 37 4.95 21.35 -23.16
N ALA A 38 6.07 21.47 -22.45
CA ALA A 38 6.44 20.61 -21.35
C ALA A 38 5.23 20.49 -20.42
N ALA A 39 4.52 19.37 -20.54
CA ALA A 39 3.40 19.06 -19.68
C ALA A 39 3.99 18.71 -18.31
N THR A 40 4.31 19.74 -17.53
CA THR A 40 4.42 19.64 -16.07
C THR A 40 3.02 19.45 -15.50
N THR A 41 2.42 18.32 -15.85
CA THR A 41 1.49 17.65 -14.95
C THR A 41 2.23 16.39 -14.55
N ALA A 42 2.68 16.36 -13.31
CA ALA A 42 3.03 15.14 -12.61
C ALA A 42 1.76 14.27 -12.55
N SER A 43 1.41 13.68 -13.70
CA SER A 43 0.42 12.63 -13.81
C SER A 43 1.01 11.50 -13.00
N THR A 44 0.36 11.23 -11.89
CA THR A 44 0.66 10.13 -10.99
C THR A 44 0.77 8.91 -11.88
N ALA A 45 2.01 8.45 -12.11
CA ALA A 45 2.31 7.30 -12.97
C ALA A 45 1.58 6.10 -12.39
N THR A 46 0.33 5.97 -12.82
CA THR A 46 -0.50 4.80 -12.68
C THR A 46 0.16 3.83 -13.64
N PRO A 47 0.61 2.65 -13.19
CA PRO A 47 1.06 1.64 -14.15
C PRO A 47 -0.09 1.46 -15.13
N GLU A 48 0.18 1.63 -16.44
CA GLU A 48 -0.76 1.19 -17.46
C GLU A 48 -1.12 -0.25 -17.13
N ALA A 49 -2.39 -0.48 -16.78
CA ALA A 49 -2.91 -1.82 -16.67
C ALA A 49 -2.89 -2.39 -18.08
N THR A 50 -1.78 -3.05 -18.43
CA THR A 50 -1.67 -3.81 -19.66
C THR A 50 -2.74 -4.89 -19.56
N GLY A 51 -3.84 -4.71 -20.31
CA GLY A 51 -5.07 -5.47 -20.21
C GLY A 51 -4.91 -6.93 -20.64
N GLY A 52 -4.36 -7.75 -19.76
CA GLY A 52 -4.31 -9.20 -19.91
C GLY A 52 -4.73 -9.90 -18.63
N LEU A 53 -5.85 -10.62 -18.69
CA LEU A 53 -6.27 -11.56 -17.65
C LEU A 53 -5.30 -12.74 -17.64
N GLY A 54 -4.51 -12.89 -16.56
CA GLY A 54 -3.73 -14.12 -16.33
C GLY A 54 -2.50 -13.96 -15.43
N PHE A 55 -2.19 -15.03 -14.69
CA PHE A 55 -1.01 -15.15 -13.82
C PHE A 55 0.30 -14.81 -14.55
N ARG A 56 0.44 -15.24 -15.81
CA ARG A 56 1.65 -14.98 -16.64
C ARG A 56 1.81 -13.49 -17.00
N VAL A 57 0.71 -12.78 -17.26
CA VAL A 57 0.75 -11.34 -17.55
C VAL A 57 1.10 -10.57 -16.27
N ALA A 58 0.51 -10.95 -15.14
CA ALA A 58 0.83 -10.37 -13.83
C ALA A 58 2.31 -10.60 -13.46
N LEU A 59 2.86 -11.80 -13.67
CA LEU A 59 4.27 -12.11 -13.41
C LEU A 59 5.21 -11.34 -14.34
N ARG A 60 4.89 -11.27 -15.63
CA ARG A 60 5.67 -10.49 -16.61
C ARG A 60 5.64 -8.98 -16.29
N SER A 61 4.51 -8.47 -15.81
CA SER A 61 4.39 -7.08 -15.35
C SER A 61 5.16 -6.80 -14.06
N SER A 62 5.39 -7.82 -13.21
CA SER A 62 6.20 -7.70 -12.00
C SER A 62 7.71 -7.75 -12.24
N ALA A 63 8.16 -8.19 -13.42
CA ALA A 63 9.57 -8.22 -13.81
C ALA A 63 10.12 -6.86 -14.28
N GLY A 64 9.29 -5.82 -14.31
CA GLY A 64 9.72 -4.45 -14.62
C GLY A 64 10.58 -3.85 -13.50
N ARG A 65 11.44 -2.88 -13.86
CA ARG A 65 12.28 -2.14 -12.91
C ARG A 65 11.41 -1.47 -11.84
N ALA A 66 11.56 -1.89 -10.58
CA ALA A 66 10.83 -1.30 -9.47
C ALA A 66 11.11 0.22 -9.40
N PRO A 67 10.08 1.08 -9.36
CA PRO A 67 10.27 2.54 -9.30
C PRO A 67 10.64 2.99 -7.87
N ILE A 68 11.81 2.55 -7.38
CA ILE A 68 12.28 2.72 -6.00
C ILE A 68 12.21 4.19 -5.54
N ARG A 69 12.74 5.11 -6.36
CA ARG A 69 12.79 6.54 -6.02
C ARG A 69 11.39 7.15 -5.85
N ALA A 70 10.47 6.78 -6.74
CA ALA A 70 9.12 7.32 -6.72
C ALA A 70 8.26 6.68 -5.64
N ASP A 71 8.55 5.44 -5.24
CA ASP A 71 7.93 4.79 -4.08
C ASP A 71 8.42 5.42 -2.76
N LEU A 72 9.71 5.73 -2.64
CA LEU A 72 10.27 6.47 -1.49
C LEU A 72 9.68 7.88 -1.37
N ALA A 73 9.52 8.60 -2.49
CA ALA A 73 8.88 9.91 -2.51
C ALA A 73 7.40 9.86 -2.09
N TYR A 74 6.73 8.72 -2.28
CA TYR A 74 5.33 8.52 -1.91
C TYR A 74 5.13 8.10 -0.44
N LEU A 75 6.19 7.64 0.23
CA LEU A 75 6.18 7.19 1.61
C LEU A 75 5.52 8.14 2.63
N PRO A 76 5.79 9.47 2.63
CA PRO A 76 5.14 10.37 3.59
C PRO A 76 3.61 10.45 3.42
N THR A 77 3.13 10.33 2.18
CA THR A 77 1.70 10.25 1.90
C THR A 77 1.14 8.91 2.38
N LEU A 78 1.90 7.82 2.15
CA LEU A 78 1.50 6.46 2.49
C LEU A 78 1.30 6.24 3.99
N ILE A 79 2.17 6.82 4.83
CA ILE A 79 2.10 6.75 6.29
C ILE A 79 0.79 7.35 6.84
N ARG A 80 0.18 8.31 6.13
CA ARG A 80 -1.10 8.92 6.54
C ARG A 80 -2.33 8.12 6.11
N THR A 81 -2.15 7.07 5.30
CA THR A 81 -3.27 6.28 4.78
C THR A 81 -3.69 5.18 5.75
N ARG A 82 -4.96 4.75 5.64
CA ARG A 82 -5.49 3.61 6.41
C ARG A 82 -4.68 2.33 6.19
N ALA A 83 -4.04 2.19 5.03
CA ALA A 83 -3.19 1.04 4.71
C ALA A 83 -1.94 0.95 5.59
N PHE A 84 -1.50 2.06 6.19
CA PHE A 84 -0.45 2.09 7.19
C PHE A 84 -1.00 2.15 8.61
N VAL A 85 -2.01 3.00 8.85
CA VAL A 85 -2.55 3.23 10.20
C VAL A 85 -3.22 1.98 10.77
N LEU A 86 -3.93 1.18 9.96
CA LEU A 86 -4.61 -0.03 10.46
C LEU A 86 -3.61 -1.10 10.94
N PRO A 87 -2.62 -1.54 10.14
CA PRO A 87 -1.61 -2.47 10.63
C PRO A 87 -0.80 -1.88 11.80
N LEU A 88 -0.51 -0.58 11.79
CA LEU A 88 0.17 0.08 12.91
C LEU A 88 -0.65 0.02 14.20
N ALA A 89 -1.94 0.35 14.13
CA ALA A 89 -2.83 0.27 15.29
C ALA A 89 -2.89 -1.15 15.85
N LEU A 90 -2.91 -2.15 14.97
CA LEU A 90 -2.90 -3.57 15.36
C LEU A 90 -1.60 -3.96 16.08
N VAL A 91 -0.44 -3.50 15.60
CA VAL A 91 0.84 -3.69 16.31
C VAL A 91 0.80 -3.01 17.67
N VAL A 92 0.43 -1.72 17.73
CA VAL A 92 0.39 -0.95 18.98
C VAL A 92 -0.54 -1.59 20.01
N VAL A 93 -1.77 -1.94 19.61
CA VAL A 93 -2.74 -2.58 20.50
C VAL A 93 -2.21 -3.91 21.02
N THR A 94 -1.61 -4.73 20.15
CA THR A 94 -1.08 -6.04 20.57
C THR A 94 0.11 -5.88 21.51
N THR A 95 1.00 -4.90 21.27
CA THR A 95 2.09 -4.57 22.19
C THR A 95 1.55 -4.13 23.56
N VAL A 96 0.58 -3.22 23.60
CA VAL A 96 -0.02 -2.74 24.86
C VAL A 96 -0.66 -3.90 25.64
N ILE A 97 -1.44 -4.75 24.96
CA ILE A 97 -2.07 -5.92 25.56
C ILE A 97 -1.02 -6.90 26.11
N ALA A 98 0.08 -7.11 25.38
CA ALA A 98 1.17 -7.98 25.80
C ALA A 98 1.90 -7.47 27.05
N LEU A 99 1.91 -6.16 27.29
CA LEU A 99 2.52 -5.56 28.48
C LEU A 99 1.62 -5.67 29.74
N LEU A 100 0.36 -6.06 29.59
CA LEU A 100 -0.55 -6.21 30.73
C LEU A 100 -0.19 -7.47 31.54
N PRO A 101 -0.15 -7.36 32.88
CA PRO A 101 0.23 -8.48 33.73
C PRO A 101 -0.78 -9.63 33.62
N GLY A 102 -0.28 -10.86 33.50
CA GLY A 102 -1.10 -12.06 33.42
C GLY A 102 -1.82 -12.28 32.09
N VAL A 103 -1.75 -11.37 31.12
CA VAL A 103 -2.43 -11.54 29.83
C VAL A 103 -1.69 -12.53 28.92
N LEU A 104 -0.36 -12.56 28.97
CA LEU A 104 0.45 -13.46 28.15
C LEU A 104 0.35 -14.95 28.53
N THR A 105 -0.33 -15.29 29.63
CA THR A 105 -0.65 -16.69 29.95
C THR A 105 -1.82 -17.23 29.12
N SER A 106 -2.60 -16.35 28.50
CA SER A 106 -3.68 -16.71 27.58
C SER A 106 -3.14 -17.17 26.23
N ASN A 107 -3.60 -18.34 25.75
CA ASN A 107 -3.29 -18.84 24.41
C ASN A 107 -3.64 -17.82 23.30
N ILE A 108 -4.73 -17.06 23.47
CA ILE A 108 -5.16 -16.05 22.48
C ILE A 108 -4.15 -14.91 22.41
N ALA A 109 -3.65 -14.46 23.56
CA ALA A 109 -2.63 -13.41 23.62
C ALA A 109 -1.30 -13.91 23.03
N GLN A 110 -0.91 -15.15 23.30
CA GLN A 110 0.30 -15.75 22.72
C GLN A 110 0.20 -15.89 21.20
N LEU A 111 -0.94 -16.34 20.68
CA LEU A 111 -1.21 -16.39 19.24
C LEU A 111 -1.16 -15.00 18.60
N ALA A 112 -1.71 -13.98 19.26
CA ALA A 112 -1.65 -12.61 18.78
C ALA A 112 -0.20 -12.12 18.71
N VAL A 113 0.60 -12.30 19.77
CA VAL A 113 2.03 -11.93 19.77
C VAL A 113 2.80 -12.68 18.69
N GLN A 114 2.55 -13.99 18.53
CA GLN A 114 3.19 -14.80 17.51
C GLN A 114 2.84 -14.38 16.08
N SER A 115 1.58 -14.00 15.83
CA SER A 115 1.11 -13.68 14.48
C SER A 115 1.39 -12.24 14.08
N ILE A 116 1.49 -11.33 15.06
CA ILE A 116 1.50 -9.87 14.85
C ILE A 116 2.87 -9.26 15.13
N LEU A 117 3.51 -9.63 16.24
CA LEU A 117 4.76 -9.03 16.67
C LEU A 117 5.98 -9.83 16.23
N LEU A 118 5.93 -11.15 16.42
CA LEU A 118 7.09 -12.00 16.21
C LEU A 118 7.50 -12.02 14.73
N PRO A 119 8.77 -11.70 14.43
CA PRO A 119 9.28 -11.84 13.08
C PRO A 119 9.31 -13.31 12.63
N PRO A 120 8.99 -13.58 11.35
CA PRO A 120 8.48 -12.65 10.35
C PRO A 120 7.01 -12.30 10.62
N ALA A 121 6.72 -11.01 10.86
CA ALA A 121 5.36 -10.51 11.11
C ALA A 121 4.55 -10.46 9.80
N PHE A 122 4.36 -11.64 9.21
CA PHE A 122 3.74 -11.85 7.92
C PHE A 122 2.37 -11.21 7.88
N VAL A 123 1.57 -11.31 8.94
CA VAL A 123 0.19 -10.77 8.95
C VAL A 123 0.17 -9.26 8.75
N VAL A 124 1.04 -8.52 9.45
CA VAL A 124 1.06 -7.06 9.41
C VAL A 124 1.70 -6.55 8.12
N ALA A 125 2.82 -7.14 7.73
CA ALA A 125 3.49 -6.84 6.46
C ALA A 125 2.60 -7.16 5.26
N PHE A 126 1.86 -8.28 5.31
CA PHE A 126 0.93 -8.70 4.28
C PHE A 126 -0.32 -7.84 4.24
N LEU A 127 -0.91 -7.50 5.39
CA LEU A 127 -2.08 -6.63 5.46
C LEU A 127 -1.75 -5.23 4.91
N GLY A 128 -0.63 -4.65 5.34
CA GLY A 128 -0.15 -3.36 4.80
C GLY A 128 0.13 -3.45 3.29
N GLY A 129 0.76 -4.52 2.83
CA GLY A 129 1.04 -4.75 1.42
C GLY A 129 -0.22 -4.92 0.55
N MET A 130 -1.25 -5.63 1.04
CA MET A 130 -2.52 -5.80 0.32
C MET A 130 -3.35 -4.51 0.22
N LEU A 131 -3.34 -3.70 1.29
CA LEU A 131 -4.11 -2.46 1.36
C LEU A 131 -3.47 -1.33 0.55
N THR A 132 -2.16 -1.37 0.33
CA THR A 132 -1.47 -0.37 -0.47
C THR A 132 -1.62 -0.62 -1.98
N ARG A 133 -1.86 0.44 -2.74
CA ARG A 133 -1.86 0.38 -4.21
C ARG A 133 -0.45 0.46 -4.80
N ARG A 134 0.49 1.06 -4.06
CA ARG A 134 1.87 1.35 -4.45
C ARG A 134 2.77 1.28 -3.22
N GLY A 135 4.03 0.85 -3.38
CA GLY A 135 4.99 0.78 -2.29
C GLY A 135 4.76 -0.37 -1.29
N ALA A 136 4.06 -1.44 -1.69
CA ALA A 136 3.74 -2.57 -0.81
C ALA A 136 4.99 -3.23 -0.20
N TRP A 137 6.09 -3.29 -0.95
CA TRP A 137 7.39 -3.78 -0.50
C TRP A 137 8.02 -2.89 0.58
N LEU A 138 7.91 -1.56 0.45
CA LEU A 138 8.37 -0.61 1.47
C LEU A 138 7.59 -0.76 2.77
N ILE A 139 6.27 -0.90 2.66
CA ILE A 139 5.40 -1.10 3.83
C ILE A 139 5.73 -2.41 4.52
N GLY A 140 5.92 -3.50 3.77
CA GLY A 140 6.32 -4.78 4.35
C GLY A 140 7.66 -4.68 5.08
N GLY A 141 8.68 -4.05 4.48
CA GLY A 141 9.97 -3.84 5.12
C GLY A 141 9.89 -2.97 6.38
N LEU A 142 9.15 -1.88 6.31
CA LEU A 142 8.95 -0.96 7.44
C LEU A 142 8.22 -1.66 8.59
N PHE A 143 7.17 -2.43 8.31
CA PHE A 143 6.48 -3.19 9.33
C PHE A 143 7.34 -4.29 9.93
N GLY A 144 8.22 -4.93 9.14
CA GLY A 144 9.21 -5.85 9.69
C GLY A 144 10.05 -5.18 10.79
N ILE A 145 10.61 -3.99 10.51
CA ILE A 145 11.43 -3.26 11.49
C ILE A 145 10.58 -2.82 12.70
N ILE A 146 9.37 -2.31 12.47
CA ILE A 146 8.46 -1.88 13.54
C ILE A 146 8.10 -3.05 14.46
N THR A 147 7.81 -4.23 13.91
CA THR A 147 7.43 -5.41 14.70
C THR A 147 8.61 -6.01 15.44
N TYR A 148 9.83 -5.91 14.89
CA TYR A 148 11.06 -6.22 15.62
C TYR A 148 11.22 -5.32 16.85
N ALA A 149 11.07 -4.00 16.69
CA ALA A 149 11.13 -3.06 17.81
C ALA A 149 10.02 -3.33 18.85
N ALA A 150 8.79 -3.59 18.41
CA ALA A 150 7.70 -3.97 19.30
C ALA A 150 7.98 -5.26 20.08
N SER A 151 8.54 -6.27 19.42
CA SER A 151 8.95 -7.54 20.04
C SER A 151 10.05 -7.33 21.07
N ALA A 152 11.04 -6.49 20.78
CA ALA A 152 12.10 -6.14 21.73
C ALA A 152 11.53 -5.43 22.98
N ILE A 153 10.55 -4.54 22.82
CA ILE A 153 9.86 -3.89 23.95
C ILE A 153 9.14 -4.93 24.82
N VAL A 154 8.40 -5.85 24.21
CA VAL A 154 7.71 -6.91 24.95
C VAL A 154 8.71 -7.83 25.64
N GLY A 155 9.79 -8.25 24.97
CA GLY A 155 10.81 -9.13 25.52
C GLY A 155 11.61 -8.53 26.67
N THR A 156 11.72 -7.20 26.76
CA THR A 156 12.39 -6.50 27.87
C THR A 156 11.45 -6.20 29.05
N SER A 157 10.17 -6.56 28.93
CA SER A 157 9.16 -6.22 29.93
C SER A 157 9.11 -7.24 31.07
N GLY A 158 8.67 -6.78 32.25
CA GLY A 158 8.39 -7.67 33.39
C GLY A 158 7.27 -8.68 33.13
N ALA A 159 6.47 -8.51 32.07
CA ALA A 159 5.46 -9.48 31.66
C ALA A 159 6.06 -10.82 31.22
N MET A 160 7.35 -10.86 30.87
CA MET A 160 8.07 -12.09 30.50
C MET A 160 8.18 -13.08 31.66
N ALA A 161 8.11 -12.62 32.91
CA ALA A 161 8.17 -13.49 34.09
C ALA A 161 6.94 -14.43 34.21
N ALA A 162 5.86 -14.14 33.49
CA ALA A 162 4.66 -14.96 33.48
C ALA A 162 4.76 -16.17 32.53
N PHE A 163 5.78 -16.24 31.66
CA PHE A 163 5.96 -17.38 30.76
C PHE A 163 6.58 -18.58 31.48
N THR A 164 6.03 -19.77 31.22
CA THR A 164 6.64 -21.03 31.62
C THR A 164 7.94 -21.29 30.84
N GLU A 165 8.92 -21.91 31.50
CA GLU A 165 10.13 -22.40 30.83
C GLU A 165 9.74 -23.37 29.70
N GLY A 166 10.39 -23.24 28.54
CA GLY A 166 10.06 -24.02 27.33
C GLY A 166 8.98 -23.41 26.43
N ASN A 167 8.38 -22.27 26.77
CA ASN A 167 7.45 -21.59 25.88
C ASN A 167 8.16 -21.05 24.61
N PRO A 168 7.68 -21.37 23.39
CA PRO A 168 8.35 -20.97 22.15
C PRO A 168 8.33 -19.46 21.90
N VAL A 169 7.26 -18.75 22.31
CA VAL A 169 7.16 -17.29 22.20
C VAL A 169 8.18 -16.63 23.11
N LYS A 170 8.33 -17.13 24.34
CA LYS A 170 9.36 -16.65 25.28
C LYS A 170 10.76 -16.82 24.69
N GLY A 171 11.09 -18.00 24.15
CA GLY A 171 12.41 -18.26 23.58
C GLY A 171 12.78 -17.33 22.41
N LEU A 172 11.82 -17.02 21.54
CA LEU A 172 12.04 -16.05 20.46
C LEU A 172 12.22 -14.61 20.99
N LEU A 173 11.41 -14.18 21.95
CA LEU A 173 11.52 -12.85 22.55
C LEU A 173 12.84 -12.69 23.32
N ASP A 174 13.26 -13.71 24.07
CA ASP A 174 14.56 -13.77 24.75
C ASP A 174 15.73 -13.70 23.74
N GLY A 175 15.60 -14.39 22.60
CA GLY A 175 16.61 -14.31 21.53
C GLY A 175 16.74 -12.90 20.94
N ILE A 176 15.61 -12.24 20.70
CA ILE A 176 15.58 -10.85 20.22
C ILE A 176 16.23 -9.91 21.25
N THR A 177 15.93 -10.07 22.54
CA THR A 177 16.48 -9.19 23.58
C THR A 177 17.96 -9.44 23.84
N ALA A 178 18.42 -10.69 23.78
CA ALA A 178 19.83 -11.03 23.88
C ALA A 178 20.67 -10.32 22.80
N ASN A 179 20.11 -10.15 21.61
CA ASN A 179 20.79 -9.49 20.49
C ASN A 179 20.87 -7.96 20.62
N ILE A 180 20.05 -7.31 21.47
CA ILE A 180 20.06 -5.84 21.65
C ILE A 180 21.43 -5.36 22.16
N GLY A 181 22.09 -6.16 23.02
CA GLY A 181 23.42 -5.84 23.56
C GLY A 181 24.57 -6.07 22.57
N ASN A 182 24.32 -6.70 21.42
CA ASN A 182 25.31 -7.02 20.40
C ASN A 182 24.97 -6.29 19.09
N PRO A 183 25.67 -5.19 18.75
CA PRO A 183 25.39 -4.41 17.56
C PRO A 183 25.41 -5.24 16.26
N GLY A 184 26.31 -6.23 16.16
CA GLY A 184 26.40 -7.09 14.98
C GLY A 184 25.19 -8.01 14.82
N ALA A 185 24.76 -8.65 15.91
CA ALA A 185 23.56 -9.49 15.92
C ALA A 185 22.29 -8.68 15.68
N MET A 186 22.16 -7.51 16.34
CA MET A 186 21.04 -6.59 16.15
C MET A 186 20.92 -6.12 14.69
N LEU A 187 22.04 -5.76 14.05
CA LEU A 187 22.04 -5.37 12.63
C LEU A 187 21.65 -6.55 11.72
N GLY A 188 22.10 -7.76 12.04
CA GLY A 188 21.69 -8.99 11.35
C GLY A 188 20.19 -9.23 11.44
N ASP A 189 19.60 -9.08 12.63
CA ASP A 189 18.17 -9.20 12.85
C ASP A 189 17.40 -8.13 12.07
N ILE A 190 17.79 -6.86 12.17
CA ILE A 190 17.13 -5.76 11.46
C ILE A 190 17.16 -6.01 9.95
N TYR A 191 18.31 -6.44 9.41
CA TYR A 191 18.43 -6.80 8.00
C TYR A 191 17.51 -7.96 7.63
N GLY A 192 17.53 -9.04 8.42
CA GLY A 192 16.73 -10.24 8.17
C GLY A 192 15.23 -9.93 8.18
N VAL A 193 14.77 -9.18 9.18
CA VAL A 193 13.36 -8.82 9.31
C VAL A 193 12.93 -7.80 8.25
N ALA A 194 13.80 -6.84 7.89
CA ALA A 194 13.52 -5.93 6.77
C ALA A 194 13.42 -6.66 5.44
N ALA A 195 14.35 -7.58 5.15
CA ALA A 195 14.34 -8.38 3.93
C ALA A 195 13.10 -9.28 3.84
N ALA A 196 12.78 -9.99 4.91
CA ALA A 196 11.57 -10.81 5.00
C ALA A 196 10.29 -9.97 4.84
N GLY A 197 10.25 -8.81 5.49
CA GLY A 197 9.16 -7.84 5.37
C GLY A 197 8.98 -7.33 3.94
N ILE A 198 10.07 -6.96 3.26
CA ILE A 198 10.05 -6.49 1.86
C ILE A 198 9.43 -7.56 0.96
N LEU A 199 9.86 -8.81 1.09
CA LEU A 199 9.35 -9.93 0.29
C LEU A 199 7.85 -10.18 0.59
N ALA A 200 7.47 -10.21 1.87
CA ALA A 200 6.08 -10.41 2.28
C ALA A 200 5.16 -9.29 1.74
N GLY A 201 5.59 -8.03 1.88
CA GLY A 201 4.85 -6.87 1.38
C GLY A 201 4.74 -6.86 -0.14
N ALA A 202 5.82 -7.18 -0.85
CA ALA A 202 5.82 -7.30 -2.31
C ALA A 202 4.83 -8.38 -2.80
N PHE A 203 4.88 -9.56 -2.17
CA PHE A 203 3.96 -10.66 -2.46
C PHE A 203 2.50 -10.26 -2.19
N ALA A 204 2.22 -9.62 -1.06
CA ALA A 204 0.88 -9.16 -0.72
C ALA A 204 0.32 -8.14 -1.72
N GLY A 205 1.14 -7.17 -2.13
CA GLY A 205 0.74 -6.18 -3.14
C GLY A 205 0.48 -6.82 -4.51
N TRP A 206 1.24 -7.86 -4.88
CA TRP A 206 0.96 -8.67 -6.06
C TRP A 206 -0.36 -9.47 -5.91
N TYR A 207 -0.54 -10.19 -4.81
CA TYR A 207 -1.71 -11.03 -4.55
C TYR A 207 -3.00 -10.20 -4.51
N GLY A 208 -2.99 -9.04 -3.86
CA GLY A 208 -4.14 -8.13 -3.84
C GLY A 208 -4.53 -7.61 -5.22
N ARG A 209 -3.56 -7.38 -6.12
CA ARG A 209 -3.84 -7.01 -7.51
C ARG A 209 -4.38 -8.19 -8.31
N PHE A 210 -3.81 -9.38 -8.10
CA PHE A 210 -4.28 -10.61 -8.71
C PHE A 210 -5.74 -10.92 -8.35
N LEU A 211 -6.11 -10.84 -7.08
CA LEU A 211 -7.51 -11.02 -6.64
C LEU A 211 -8.46 -10.00 -7.25
N ARG A 212 -8.06 -8.72 -7.32
CA ARG A 212 -8.87 -7.66 -7.96
C ARG A 212 -9.06 -7.92 -9.46
N ALA A 213 -8.03 -8.41 -10.15
CA ALA A 213 -8.10 -8.75 -11.57
C ALA A 213 -8.97 -9.99 -11.84
N MET A 214 -9.05 -10.93 -10.89
CA MET A 214 -9.93 -12.10 -10.98
C MET A 214 -11.38 -11.81 -10.56
N SER A 215 -11.65 -10.66 -9.93
CA SER A 215 -13.01 -10.31 -9.52
C SER A 215 -13.83 -9.87 -10.74
N PRO A 216 -14.91 -10.58 -11.12
CA PRO A 216 -15.62 -10.31 -12.38
C PRO A 216 -16.42 -9.00 -12.45
N ASN A 217 -16.38 -8.12 -11.44
CA ASN A 217 -17.34 -7.02 -11.32
C ASN A 217 -16.77 -5.78 -10.60
N GLN A 218 -15.72 -5.14 -11.13
CA GLN A 218 -15.51 -3.73 -10.80
C GLN A 218 -16.24 -2.87 -11.83
N PRO A 219 -17.41 -2.30 -11.50
CA PRO A 219 -18.11 -1.39 -12.41
C PRO A 219 -17.16 -0.25 -12.75
N THR A 220 -16.90 -0.07 -14.03
CA THR A 220 -16.01 1.00 -14.47
C THR A 220 -16.58 2.35 -14.06
N GLU A 221 -15.73 3.38 -13.95
CA GLU A 221 -16.16 4.77 -13.69
C GLU A 221 -17.31 5.20 -14.63
N ARG A 222 -17.32 4.66 -15.85
CA ARG A 222 -18.36 4.83 -16.86
C ARG A 222 -19.68 4.18 -16.47
N ASP A 223 -19.67 2.94 -15.97
CA ASP A 223 -20.86 2.25 -15.47
C ASP A 223 -21.42 2.94 -14.23
N ARG A 224 -20.53 3.44 -13.36
CA ARG A 224 -20.90 4.20 -12.16
C ARG A 224 -21.61 5.51 -12.53
N ARG A 225 -21.07 6.26 -13.50
CA ARG A 225 -21.70 7.46 -14.05
C ARG A 225 -23.02 7.16 -14.77
N ARG A 226 -23.14 6.00 -15.42
CA ARG A 226 -24.37 5.56 -16.07
C ARG A 226 -25.46 5.23 -15.05
N MET A 227 -25.11 4.49 -13.99
CA MET A 227 -26.01 4.20 -12.87
C MET A 227 -26.44 5.48 -12.12
N GLU A 228 -25.53 6.44 -11.92
CA GLU A 228 -25.86 7.74 -11.32
C GLU A 228 -26.80 8.58 -12.22
N ALA A 229 -26.61 8.52 -13.54
CA ALA A 229 -27.48 9.19 -14.50
C ALA A 229 -28.89 8.56 -14.56
N GLU A 230 -28.99 7.23 -14.51
CA GLU A 230 -30.26 6.51 -14.45
C GLU A 230 -31.00 6.76 -13.14
N ARG A 231 -30.28 6.78 -12.01
CA ARG A 231 -30.86 7.10 -10.69
C ARG A 231 -31.37 8.53 -10.59
N ARG A 232 -30.80 9.48 -11.35
CA ARG A 232 -31.30 10.86 -11.46
C ARG A 232 -32.52 10.98 -12.38
N LYS A 233 -32.70 10.09 -13.35
CA LYS A 233 -33.87 10.07 -14.24
C LYS A 233 -35.11 9.45 -13.60
N GLY A 234 -34.94 8.45 -12.72
CA GLY A 234 -36.05 7.78 -12.01
C GLY A 234 -36.64 8.53 -10.81
N LYS A 235 -36.24 9.79 -10.57
CA LYS A 235 -36.72 10.64 -9.45
C LYS A 235 -37.66 11.78 -9.91
N ARG A 236 -38.17 11.71 -11.14
CA ARG A 236 -39.16 12.66 -11.66
C ARG A 236 -40.53 12.02 -11.74
#